data_AF-A0A815UMP4-F1
#
_entry.id   AF-A0A815UMP4-F1
#
_cell.length_a   1.000
_cell.length_b   1.000
_cell.length_c   1.000
_cell.angle_alpha   90.00
_cell.angle_beta   90.00
_cell.angle_gamma   90.00
#
_symmetry.space_group_name_H-M   'P 1'
#
loop_
_entity.id
_entity.type
_entity.pdbx_description
1 polymer ?
#
loop_
_entity_poly.entity_id
_entity_poly.type
_entity_poly.pdbx_seq_one_letter_code
_entity_poly.pdbx_strand_id
1 'polypeptide(L)' 'MSNIYIQEPATRGKVVLDTTVGDIEIELFSKECPLACRNFVQLCMDGYYDGTVFHRVVPNF' A
#
# COMPACT_ATOMS: atom_id res chain seq x y z
N MET A 1 2.93 23.34 23.12
CA MET A 1 3.18 22.74 21.80
C MET A 1 3.63 21.31 22.02
N SER A 2 2.78 20.33 21.71
CA SER A 2 3.14 18.92 21.80
C SER A 2 4.01 18.54 20.60
N ASN A 3 5.26 18.20 20.84
CA ASN A 3 6.11 17.64 19.79
C ASN A 3 5.64 16.22 19.50
N ILE A 4 5.13 15.99 18.29
CA ILE A 4 4.83 14.66 17.78
C ILE A 4 6.09 14.20 17.03
N TYR A 5 6.76 13.18 17.55
CA TYR A 5 7.91 12.58 16.89
C TYR A 5 7.43 11.45 15.99
N ILE A 6 7.61 11.62 14.69
CA ILE A 6 7.37 10.56 13.69
C ILE A 6 8.67 9.76 13.61
N GLN A 7 8.63 8.50 14.04
CA GLN A 7 9.79 7.60 14.08
C GLN A 7 9.95 6.78 12.78
N GLU A 8 8.93 6.78 11.94
CA GLU A 8 8.89 5.98 10.72
C GLU A 8 9.86 6.55 9.67
N PRO A 9 10.49 5.69 8.86
CA PRO A 9 11.36 6.13 7.77
C PRO A 9 10.55 6.84 6.68
N ALA A 10 11.23 7.52 5.76
CA ALA A 10 10.55 8.14 4.62
C ALA A 10 10.14 7.08 3.58
N THR A 11 8.88 7.14 3.14
CA THR A 11 8.36 6.33 2.03
C THR A 11 8.93 6.80 0.68
N ARG A 12 8.95 5.90 -0.30
CA ARG A 12 9.33 6.18 -1.69
C ARG A 12 8.50 5.33 -2.64
N GLY A 13 7.59 5.99 -3.36
CA GLY A 13 6.65 5.37 -4.28
C GLY A 13 5.23 5.42 -3.74
N LYS A 14 4.27 5.65 -4.63
CA LYS A 14 2.85 5.78 -4.33
C LYS A 14 2.04 5.01 -5.36
N VAL A 15 1.01 4.29 -4.91
CA VAL A 15 0.05 3.56 -5.75
C VAL A 15 -1.35 3.95 -5.29
N VAL A 16 -2.28 4.09 -6.24
CA VAL A 16 -3.70 4.26 -5.94
C VAL A 16 -4.41 2.97 -6.33
N LEU A 17 -5.17 2.39 -5.40
CA LEU A 17 -6.05 1.27 -5.66
C LEU A 17 -7.49 1.78 -5.76
N ASP A 18 -8.04 1.71 -6.97
CA ASP A 18 -9.43 2.05 -7.22
C ASP A 18 -10.30 0.85 -6.86
N THR A 19 -11.06 0.95 -5.77
CA THR A 19 -11.92 -0.14 -5.29
C THR A 19 -13.39 0.22 -5.42
N THR A 20 -14.27 -0.78 -5.25
CA THR A 20 -15.72 -0.56 -5.29
C THR A 20 -16.26 0.33 -4.17
N VAL A 21 -15.46 0.58 -3.12
CA VAL A 21 -15.81 1.41 -1.97
C VAL A 21 -15.04 2.73 -1.92
N GLY A 22 -14.28 3.04 -2.98
CA GLY A 22 -13.49 4.26 -3.12
C GLY A 22 -11.99 3.99 -3.28
N ASP A 23 -11.23 5.09 -3.39
CA ASP A 23 -9.81 5.04 -3.71
C ASP A 23 -8.97 4.88 -2.43
N ILE A 24 -7.96 4.03 -2.51
CA ILE A 24 -6.99 3.83 -1.43
C ILE A 24 -5.62 4.26 -1.92
N GLU A 25 -5.07 5.32 -1.32
CA GLU A 25 -3.70 5.75 -1.58
C GLU A 25 -2.73 5.00 -0.67
N ILE A 26 -1.74 4.33 -1.28
CA ILE A 26 -0.73 3.53 -0.58
C ILE A 26 0.65 4.11 -0.86
N GLU A 27 1.37 4.46 0.20
CA GLU A 27 2.79 4.79 0.13
C GLU A 27 3.66 3.57 0.45
N LEU A 28 4.76 3.41 -0.28
CA LEU A 28 5.61 2.23 -0.20
C LEU A 28 6.95 2.53 0.46
N PHE A 29 7.35 1.69 1.42
CA PHE A 29 8.69 1.67 2.00
C PHE A 29 9.67 0.91 1.09
N SER A 30 9.89 1.42 -0.13
CA SER A 30 10.67 0.72 -1.15
C SER A 30 12.17 0.61 -0.84
N LYS A 31 12.69 1.45 0.06
CA LYS A 31 14.08 1.37 0.51
C LYS A 31 14.26 0.21 1.50
N GLU A 32 13.31 0.04 2.41
CA GLU A 32 13.30 -0.97 3.47
C GLU A 32 12.92 -2.35 2.92
N CYS A 33 11.92 -2.39 2.01
CA CYS A 33 11.33 -3.62 1.47
C CYS A 33 11.35 -3.65 -0.07
N PRO A 34 12.52 -3.61 -0.73
CA PRO A 34 12.62 -3.42 -2.18
C PRO A 34 12.04 -4.56 -3.01
N LEU A 35 12.19 -5.82 -2.58
CA LEU A 35 11.70 -6.99 -3.31
C LEU A 35 10.16 -7.07 -3.27
N ALA A 36 9.58 -6.86 -2.10
CA ALA A 36 8.13 -6.86 -1.92
C ALA A 36 7.48 -5.70 -2.68
N CYS A 37 8.04 -4.48 -2.56
CA CYS A 37 7.53 -3.31 -3.28
C CYS A 37 7.63 -3.49 -4.80
N ARG A 38 8.74 -4.05 -5.31
CA ARG A 38 8.89 -4.33 -6.74
C ARG A 38 7.85 -5.33 -7.22
N ASN A 39 7.67 -6.44 -6.49
CA ASN A 39 6.69 -7.46 -6.86
C ASN A 39 5.27 -6.88 -6.87
N PHE A 40 4.90 -6.12 -5.84
CA PHE A 40 3.59 -5.49 -5.76
C PHE A 40 3.34 -4.55 -6.93
N VAL A 41 4.28 -3.63 -7.22
CA VAL A 41 4.14 -2.69 -8.34
C VAL A 41 4.07 -3.43 -9.68
N GLN A 42 4.86 -4.47 -9.88
CA GLN A 42 4.81 -5.28 -11.10
C GLN A 42 3.42 -5.92 -11.28
N LEU A 43 2.88 -6.56 -10.25
CA LEU A 43 1.55 -7.17 -10.28
C LEU A 43 0.44 -6.14 -10.54
N CYS A 44 0.55 -4.93 -9.99
CA CYS A 44 -0.36 -3.83 -10.30
C CYS A 44 -0.28 -3.43 -11.79
N MET A 45 0.92 -3.27 -12.34
CA MET A 45 1.11 -2.89 -13.75
C MET A 45 0.63 -3.98 -14.73
N ASP A 46 0.71 -5.24 -14.32
CA ASP A 46 0.24 -6.38 -15.11
C ASP A 46 -1.29 -6.60 -14.99
N GLY A 47 -2.01 -5.74 -14.24
CA GLY A 47 -3.46 -5.87 -14.01
C GLY A 47 -3.86 -7.09 -13.17
N TYR A 48 -2.91 -7.69 -12.45
CA TYR A 48 -3.14 -8.95 -11.73
C TYR A 48 -4.18 -8.81 -10.60
N TYR A 49 -4.28 -7.63 -10.00
CA TYR A 49 -5.22 -7.36 -8.91
C TYR A 49 -6.60 -6.90 -9.39
N ASP A 50 -6.80 -6.74 -10.70
CA ASP A 50 -8.06 -6.25 -11.25
C ASP A 50 -9.19 -7.26 -10.98
N GLY A 51 -10.27 -6.77 -10.38
CA GLY A 51 -11.43 -7.61 -10.00
C GLY A 51 -11.18 -8.56 -8.82
N THR A 52 -10.03 -8.50 -8.15
CA THR A 52 -9.79 -9.27 -6.93
C THR A 52 -10.61 -8.73 -5.74
N VAL A 53 -11.09 -9.63 -4.88
CA VAL A 53 -11.92 -9.27 -3.71
C VAL A 53 -11.13 -9.34 -2.41
N PHE A 54 -11.47 -8.46 -1.46
CA PHE A 54 -11.03 -8.56 -0.07
C PHE A 54 -11.82 -9.68 0.64
N HIS A 55 -11.33 -10.91 0.53
CA HIS A 55 -12.05 -12.11 0.99
C HIS A 55 -12.11 -12.28 2.52
N ARG A 56 -11.32 -11.54 3.30
CA ARG A 56 -11.24 -11.67 4.76
C ARG A 56 -11.22 -10.32 5.44
N VAL A 57 -12.12 -10.13 6.41
CA VAL A 57 -12.17 -8.97 7.30
C VAL A 57 -12.28 -9.48 8.74
N VAL A 58 -11.33 -9.09 9.60
CA VAL A 58 -11.37 -9.35 11.04
C VAL A 58 -11.39 -7.99 11.73
N PRO A 59 -12.49 -7.58 12.38
CA PRO A 59 -12.58 -6.26 12.99
C PRO A 59 -11.53 -6.07 14.10
N ASN A 60 -10.79 -4.96 14.03
CA ASN A 60 -9.78 -4.53 15.02
C ASN A 60 -8.55 -5.44 15.19
N PHE A 61 -8.14 -6.17 14.14
CA PHE A 61 -6.90 -6.97 14.11
C PHE A 61 -5.86 -6.32 13.20
#